data_AF-A0A522CV64-F1
#
_entry.id   AF-A0A522CV64-F1
#
_cell.length_a   1.000
_cell.length_b   1.000
_cell.length_c   1.000
_cell.angle_alpha   90.00
_cell.angle_beta   90.00
_cell.angle_gamma   90.00
#
_symmetry.space_group_name_H-M   'P 1'
#
loop_
_entity.id
_entity.type
_entity.pdbx_description
1 polymer ?
#
loop_
_entity_poly.entity_id
_entity_poly.type
_entity_poly.pdbx_seq_one_letter_code
_entity_poly.pdbx_strand_id
1 'polypeptide(L)'
;MLSKSAATKIILLLLAASLLMGLGRIAMLPPFEGYDETAHYSRLEAEAFATPGTSTGFITTDVEDYYARGPMSPRWIFARAFNNAYHEALKNKTPLRLDDQIRKEKKYTDYRAFFSQPARIQEYTKIYRDQPGPAAFKASKTLNWQFQHPPLYYVVFGKVLRAVDNDPLISRLFTLRTLSYLTAFAGFLIGLFATRRHLELRNNRNAQDISVFCAFYPFVMAVYFEEFARLGNDSLCALLFAINWALLLWYLRKPGEPFIWALLGIIMGLSYLTKMLMLPATVGFLFFMLLQKPAKPGFLNRLAPPATAGAIAFVIGYLSTMNGGFVGSIELAAWMHGKGYVTSDGGIPWFGIFFNLTTMLTSMVYNFTDLATFRAGAGAVTAIFIALLYVLFCWLMSLPRNPRREEWLPLYPLLLLMGGLVLHGVLAAFAYRMGAVGVTPARYIHVEAPALMLIFGGGMSQMLSQRGGRFFTGLLLVGAILFNATIMALRLAFFAGCAWSGDNYSGLQIDRGGEACQAQVILDRLAVLGMPMFGLSCLVAAFLLLIIATVKAMRKMSWEYDM
;
A
#
# COMPACT_ATOMS: atom_id res chain seq x y z
N MET A 1 -10.93 2.78 31.22
CA MET A 1 -10.96 3.62 30.00
C MET A 1 -9.91 4.71 30.11
N LEU A 2 -9.11 4.92 29.08
CA LEU A 2 -8.08 5.96 29.09
C LEU A 2 -8.66 7.38 29.27
N SER A 3 -8.03 8.18 30.13
CA SER A 3 -8.33 9.62 30.20
C SER A 3 -7.94 10.31 28.88
N LYS A 4 -8.66 11.39 28.52
CA LYS A 4 -8.40 12.15 27.28
C LYS A 4 -6.93 12.59 27.15
N SER A 5 -6.34 13.07 28.24
CA SER A 5 -4.94 13.51 28.26
C SER A 5 -3.96 12.35 28.05
N ALA A 6 -4.19 11.21 28.71
CA ALA A 6 -3.35 10.02 28.54
C ALA A 6 -3.43 9.48 27.11
N ALA A 7 -4.64 9.35 26.56
CA ALA A 7 -4.86 8.90 25.19
C ALA A 7 -4.18 9.80 24.16
N THR A 8 -4.31 11.13 24.30
CA THR A 8 -3.62 12.07 23.41
C THR A 8 -2.10 11.90 23.44
N LYS A 9 -1.50 11.75 24.63
CA LYS A 9 -0.05 11.51 24.74
C LYS A 9 0.39 10.22 24.04
N ILE A 10 -0.37 9.13 24.22
CA ILE A 10 -0.07 7.84 23.57
C ILE A 10 -0.21 7.97 22.05
N ILE A 11 -1.29 8.59 21.57
CA ILE A 11 -1.52 8.82 20.13
C ILE A 11 -0.37 9.63 19.52
N LEU A 12 0.06 10.72 20.15
CA LEU A 12 1.17 11.54 19.63
C LEU A 12 2.48 10.75 19.55
N LEU A 13 2.78 9.90 20.53
CA LEU A 13 3.95 9.02 20.49
C LEU A 13 3.86 8.01 19.33
N LEU A 14 2.68 7.41 19.11
CA LEU A 14 2.46 6.46 18.00
C LEU A 14 2.52 7.14 16.64
N LEU A 15 2.01 8.36 16.51
CA LEU A 15 2.08 9.14 15.28
C LEU A 15 3.52 9.54 14.96
N ALA A 16 4.28 10.00 15.95
CA ALA A 16 5.70 10.28 15.78
C ALA A 16 6.50 9.01 15.44
N ALA A 17 6.21 7.89 16.10
CA ALA A 17 6.80 6.59 15.77
C ALA A 17 6.47 6.16 14.33
N SER A 18 5.23 6.35 13.88
CA SER A 18 4.79 5.99 12.54
C SER A 18 5.54 6.82 11.50
N LEU A 19 5.56 8.15 11.67
CA LEU A 19 6.29 9.08 10.80
C LEU A 19 7.77 8.69 10.67
N LEU A 20 8.45 8.48 11.80
CA LEU A 20 9.87 8.10 11.81
C LEU A 20 10.11 6.70 11.23
N MET A 21 9.20 5.74 11.45
CA MET A 21 9.29 4.41 10.85
C MET A 21 9.20 4.49 9.31
N GLY A 22 8.28 5.30 8.79
CA GLY A 22 8.15 5.53 7.35
C GLY A 22 9.36 6.21 6.75
N LEU A 23 9.82 7.33 7.34
CA LEU A 23 11.03 8.03 6.88
C LEU A 23 12.28 7.13 6.96
N GLY A 24 12.39 6.35 8.03
CA GLY A 24 13.47 5.37 8.22
C GLY A 24 13.51 4.34 7.10
N ARG A 25 12.34 3.79 6.74
CA ARG A 25 12.19 2.84 5.63
C ARG A 25 12.55 3.47 4.29
N ILE A 26 12.04 4.66 3.99
CA ILE A 26 12.30 5.37 2.72
C ILE A 26 13.78 5.64 2.53
N ALA A 27 14.46 6.09 3.59
CA ALA A 27 15.88 6.40 3.57
C ALA A 27 16.77 5.19 3.25
N MET A 28 16.32 3.98 3.55
CA MET A 28 17.09 2.75 3.32
C MET A 28 16.54 1.90 2.17
N LEU A 29 15.45 2.33 1.53
CA LEU A 29 14.86 1.62 0.42
C LEU A 29 15.70 1.86 -0.84
N PRO A 30 16.31 0.83 -1.45
CA PRO A 30 17.05 0.99 -2.69
C PRO A 30 16.15 1.51 -3.81
N PRO A 31 16.70 2.12 -4.87
CA PRO A 31 15.90 2.56 -6.01
C PRO A 31 15.09 1.40 -6.60
N PHE A 32 13.83 1.69 -6.94
CA PHE A 32 12.94 0.78 -7.68
C PHE A 32 12.57 -0.55 -7.01
N GLU A 33 12.74 -0.66 -5.69
CA GLU A 33 12.29 -1.82 -4.91
C GLU A 33 10.78 -1.87 -4.67
N GLY A 34 10.07 -0.74 -4.83
CA GLY A 34 8.62 -0.74 -4.82
C GLY A 34 8.05 -1.47 -6.04
N TYR A 35 7.03 -2.31 -5.84
CA TYR A 35 6.23 -2.85 -6.96
C TYR A 35 5.74 -1.67 -7.82
N ASP A 36 5.87 -1.75 -9.14
CA ASP A 36 5.47 -0.72 -10.12
C ASP A 36 6.12 0.66 -9.97
N GLU A 37 7.07 0.83 -9.04
CA GLU A 37 7.72 2.12 -8.77
C GLU A 37 8.44 2.66 -10.01
N THR A 38 9.03 1.77 -10.81
CA THR A 38 9.69 2.07 -12.08
C THR A 38 8.72 2.68 -13.09
N ALA A 39 7.50 2.18 -13.13
CA ALA A 39 6.43 2.64 -14.01
C ALA A 39 5.83 3.97 -13.53
N HIS A 40 5.66 4.15 -12.21
CA HIS A 40 5.27 5.43 -11.63
C HIS A 40 6.33 6.51 -11.85
N TYR A 41 7.60 6.22 -11.60
CA TYR A 41 8.71 7.15 -11.83
C TYR A 41 8.78 7.58 -13.30
N SER A 42 8.72 6.62 -14.23
CA SER A 42 8.71 6.92 -15.67
C SER A 42 7.52 7.81 -16.08
N ARG A 43 6.34 7.59 -15.48
CA ARG A 43 5.17 8.42 -15.74
C ARG A 43 5.32 9.84 -15.17
N LEU A 44 5.98 9.99 -14.03
CA LEU A 44 6.32 11.30 -13.46
C LEU A 44 7.34 12.04 -14.32
N GLU A 45 8.39 11.37 -14.80
CA GLU A 45 9.34 11.99 -15.71
C GLU A 45 8.69 12.40 -17.03
N ALA A 46 7.81 11.56 -17.57
CA ALA A 46 7.03 11.91 -18.75
C ALA A 46 6.19 13.17 -18.51
N GLU A 47 5.51 13.27 -17.37
CA GLU A 47 4.72 14.46 -17.03
C GLU A 47 5.60 15.70 -16.76
N ALA A 48 6.78 15.53 -16.16
CA ALA A 48 7.66 16.62 -15.78
C ALA A 48 8.45 17.20 -16.97
N PHE A 49 8.89 16.33 -17.89
CA PHE A 49 9.95 16.63 -18.85
C PHE A 49 9.66 16.26 -20.31
N ALA A 50 8.56 15.56 -20.63
CA ALA A 50 8.27 15.22 -22.02
C ALA A 50 7.88 16.46 -22.83
N THR A 51 8.42 16.57 -24.04
CA THR A 51 8.03 17.59 -25.02
C THR A 51 6.90 17.08 -25.91
N PRO A 52 6.13 17.96 -26.58
CA PRO A 52 5.14 17.56 -27.57
C PRO A 52 5.73 16.56 -28.60
N GLY A 53 4.97 15.50 -28.91
CA GLY A 53 5.41 14.43 -29.82
C GLY A 53 6.20 13.30 -29.16
N THR A 54 6.58 13.42 -27.89
CA THR A 54 7.26 12.33 -27.17
C THR A 54 6.31 11.19 -26.81
N SER A 55 6.74 9.94 -26.97
CA SER A 55 5.93 8.78 -26.61
C SER A 55 5.92 8.54 -25.10
N THR A 56 4.99 9.17 -24.40
CA THR A 56 4.87 9.12 -22.92
C THR A 56 4.30 7.80 -22.39
N GLY A 57 3.84 6.91 -23.28
CA GLY A 57 3.33 5.58 -22.96
C GLY A 57 4.41 4.53 -22.66
N PHE A 58 5.69 4.91 -22.58
CA PHE A 58 6.83 4.02 -22.38
C PHE A 58 7.58 4.32 -21.07
N ILE A 59 8.30 3.32 -20.58
CA ILE A 59 9.24 3.46 -19.46
C ILE A 59 10.37 4.40 -19.90
N THR A 60 10.92 5.19 -18.99
CA THR A 60 12.08 6.06 -19.27
C THR A 60 13.35 5.23 -19.50
N THR A 61 14.25 5.67 -20.37
CA THR A 61 15.53 4.97 -20.59
C THR A 61 16.38 4.88 -19.33
N ASP A 62 16.18 5.78 -18.37
CA ASP A 62 16.99 5.83 -17.14
C ASP A 62 16.66 4.68 -16.18
N VAL A 63 15.40 4.25 -16.20
CA VAL A 63 14.96 3.04 -15.51
C VAL A 63 15.55 1.79 -16.19
N GLU A 64 15.59 1.75 -17.52
CA GLU A 64 16.23 0.63 -18.23
C GLU A 64 17.75 0.57 -18.00
N ASP A 65 18.41 1.73 -17.99
CA ASP A 65 19.83 1.86 -17.66
C ASP A 65 20.10 1.42 -16.22
N TYR A 66 19.23 1.79 -15.26
CA TYR A 66 19.31 1.29 -13.90
C TYR A 66 19.23 -0.23 -13.83
N TYR A 67 18.33 -0.88 -14.56
CA TYR A 67 18.26 -2.34 -14.58
C TYR A 67 19.57 -2.99 -15.04
N ALA A 68 20.32 -2.34 -15.94
CA ALA A 68 21.58 -2.85 -16.44
C ALA A 68 22.73 -2.67 -15.45
N ARG A 69 22.69 -1.66 -14.57
CA ARG A 69 23.82 -1.24 -13.73
C ARG A 69 23.59 -1.43 -12.22
N GLY A 70 22.39 -1.18 -11.74
CA GLY A 70 22.01 -1.31 -10.34
C GLY A 70 21.60 -2.73 -9.92
N PRO A 71 21.48 -2.98 -8.61
CA PRO A 71 20.90 -4.21 -8.11
C PRO A 71 19.38 -4.22 -8.24
N MET A 72 18.81 -5.40 -8.51
CA MET A 72 17.36 -5.64 -8.56
C MET A 72 16.96 -6.73 -7.56
N SER A 73 15.78 -6.63 -6.96
CA SER A 73 15.25 -7.75 -6.18
C SER A 73 15.08 -9.02 -7.03
N PRO A 74 15.36 -10.20 -6.44
CA PRO A 74 15.11 -11.50 -7.04
C PRO A 74 13.67 -11.65 -7.50
N ARG A 75 12.71 -11.07 -6.77
CA ARG A 75 11.31 -11.09 -7.20
C ARG A 75 11.07 -10.28 -8.47
N TRP A 76 11.72 -9.12 -8.62
CA TRP A 76 11.65 -8.36 -9.87
C TRP A 76 12.27 -9.16 -11.02
N ILE A 77 13.46 -9.74 -10.81
CA ILE A 77 14.15 -10.59 -11.80
C ILE A 77 13.26 -11.76 -12.21
N PHE A 78 12.67 -12.46 -11.24
CA PHE A 78 11.74 -13.55 -11.44
C PHE A 78 10.49 -13.09 -12.22
N ALA A 79 9.87 -11.98 -11.83
CA ALA A 79 8.68 -11.46 -12.51
C ALA A 79 8.98 -11.10 -13.97
N ARG A 80 10.18 -10.58 -14.26
CA ARG A 80 10.63 -10.29 -15.62
C ARG A 80 10.86 -11.56 -16.43
N ALA A 81 11.59 -12.53 -15.86
CA ALA A 81 11.82 -13.84 -16.48
C ALA A 81 10.49 -14.54 -16.78
N PHE A 82 9.55 -14.49 -15.84
CA PHE A 82 8.23 -15.07 -15.99
C PHE A 82 7.44 -14.40 -17.10
N ASN A 83 7.34 -13.06 -17.11
CA ASN A 83 6.58 -12.35 -18.15
C ASN A 83 7.12 -12.66 -19.55
N ASN A 84 8.44 -12.73 -19.70
CA ASN A 84 9.07 -13.09 -20.96
C ASN A 84 8.75 -14.54 -21.35
N ALA A 85 8.88 -15.50 -20.42
CA ALA A 85 8.51 -16.89 -20.64
C ALA A 85 7.04 -17.03 -21.04
N TYR A 86 6.15 -16.28 -20.40
CA TYR A 86 4.72 -16.30 -20.64
C TYR A 86 4.37 -15.76 -22.03
N HIS A 87 4.92 -14.61 -22.42
CA HIS A 87 4.70 -14.05 -23.76
C HIS A 87 5.28 -14.92 -24.87
N GLU A 88 6.44 -15.55 -24.65
CA GLU A 88 7.01 -16.51 -25.59
C GLU A 88 6.14 -17.76 -25.73
N ALA A 89 5.68 -18.32 -24.61
CA ALA A 89 4.75 -19.45 -24.56
C ALA A 89 3.46 -19.14 -25.32
N LEU A 90 2.87 -17.96 -25.09
CA LEU A 90 1.69 -17.46 -25.82
C LEU A 90 1.94 -17.32 -27.32
N LYS A 91 3.04 -16.66 -27.71
CA LYS A 91 3.38 -16.42 -29.12
C LYS A 91 3.59 -17.73 -29.87
N ASN A 92 4.24 -18.71 -29.23
CA ASN A 92 4.63 -19.96 -29.85
C ASN A 92 3.62 -21.10 -29.62
N LYS A 93 2.56 -20.87 -28.84
CA LYS A 93 1.61 -21.90 -28.38
C LYS A 93 2.32 -23.10 -27.72
N THR A 94 3.32 -22.83 -26.89
CA THR A 94 4.13 -23.86 -26.20
C THR A 94 3.94 -23.79 -24.68
N PRO A 95 4.29 -24.85 -23.93
CA PRO A 95 4.30 -24.79 -22.46
C PRO A 95 5.26 -23.73 -21.93
N LEU A 96 4.95 -23.16 -20.76
CA LEU A 96 5.80 -22.19 -20.07
C LEU A 96 7.16 -22.82 -19.69
N ARG A 97 8.27 -22.27 -20.21
CA ARG A 97 9.64 -22.70 -19.88
C ARG A 97 10.36 -21.65 -19.03
N LEU A 98 10.07 -21.64 -17.74
CA LEU A 98 10.58 -20.62 -16.82
C LEU A 98 12.08 -20.76 -16.55
N ASP A 99 12.58 -21.98 -16.38
CA ASP A 99 13.99 -22.23 -16.04
C ASP A 99 14.95 -21.72 -17.12
N ASP A 100 14.57 -21.87 -18.38
CA ASP A 100 15.35 -21.37 -19.53
C ASP A 100 15.42 -19.83 -19.50
N GLN A 101 14.33 -19.17 -19.15
CA GLN A 101 14.26 -17.71 -19.09
C GLN A 101 14.98 -17.16 -17.86
N ILE A 102 14.85 -17.78 -16.69
CA ILE A 102 15.64 -17.40 -15.51
C ILE A 102 17.14 -17.47 -15.83
N ARG A 103 17.60 -18.51 -16.55
CA ARG A 103 19.01 -18.61 -16.98
C ARG A 103 19.40 -17.53 -17.99
N LYS A 104 18.49 -17.08 -18.84
CA LYS A 104 18.72 -15.98 -19.82
C LYS A 104 18.72 -14.61 -19.15
N GLU A 105 17.99 -14.43 -18.05
CA GLU A 105 17.92 -13.16 -17.30
C GLU A 105 19.15 -12.89 -16.42
N LYS A 106 20.23 -13.66 -16.54
CA LYS A 106 21.55 -13.43 -15.90
C LYS A 106 22.17 -12.06 -16.17
N LYS A 107 21.59 -11.26 -17.07
CA LYS A 107 21.96 -9.85 -17.28
C LYS A 107 21.67 -8.97 -16.06
N TYR A 108 20.66 -9.31 -15.26
CA TYR A 108 20.33 -8.57 -14.05
C TYR A 108 21.12 -9.10 -12.87
N THR A 109 21.44 -8.21 -11.95
CA THR A 109 22.29 -8.53 -10.81
C THR A 109 21.50 -8.31 -9.54
N ASP A 110 21.48 -9.29 -8.64
CA ASP A 110 20.89 -9.12 -7.32
C ASP A 110 21.85 -8.35 -6.38
N TYR A 111 21.39 -8.04 -5.17
CA TYR A 111 22.21 -7.32 -4.20
C TYR A 111 23.54 -8.01 -3.88
N ARG A 112 23.53 -9.33 -3.72
CA ARG A 112 24.74 -10.08 -3.36
C ARG A 112 25.77 -10.05 -4.49
N ALA A 113 25.34 -10.32 -5.71
CA ALA A 113 26.19 -10.29 -6.90
C ALA A 113 26.62 -8.87 -7.28
N PHE A 114 25.85 -7.84 -6.93
CA PHE A 114 26.21 -6.44 -7.16
C PHE A 114 27.35 -6.03 -6.22
N PHE A 115 27.23 -6.34 -4.93
CA PHE A 115 28.26 -5.99 -3.95
C PHE A 115 29.55 -6.82 -4.04
N SER A 116 29.57 -7.89 -4.83
CA SER A 116 30.80 -8.63 -5.14
C SER A 116 31.62 -7.99 -6.27
N GLN A 117 31.16 -6.89 -6.89
CA GLN A 117 31.79 -6.25 -8.05
C GLN A 117 32.17 -4.79 -7.75
N PRO A 118 33.36 -4.51 -7.19
CA PRO A 118 33.77 -3.15 -6.79
C PRO A 118 33.71 -2.10 -7.91
N ALA A 119 34.12 -2.45 -9.13
CA ALA A 119 34.07 -1.54 -10.27
C ALA A 119 32.63 -1.09 -10.59
N ARG A 120 31.66 -2.01 -10.46
CA ARG A 120 30.25 -1.73 -10.70
C ARG A 120 29.66 -0.82 -9.62
N ILE A 121 30.09 -0.99 -8.36
CA ILE A 121 29.70 -0.11 -7.25
C ILE A 121 30.18 1.33 -7.51
N GLN A 122 31.44 1.49 -7.93
CA GLN A 122 32.00 2.81 -8.25
C GLN A 122 31.25 3.50 -9.40
N GLU A 123 30.96 2.75 -10.46
CA GLU A 123 30.18 3.26 -11.60
C GLU A 123 28.76 3.64 -11.18
N TYR A 124 28.09 2.78 -10.41
CA TYR A 124 26.75 3.04 -9.86
C TYR A 124 26.71 4.33 -9.02
N THR A 125 27.66 4.49 -8.09
CA THR A 125 27.75 5.68 -7.24
C THR A 125 27.93 6.93 -8.07
N LYS A 126 28.88 6.91 -9.01
CA LYS A 126 29.13 8.04 -9.91
C LYS A 126 27.86 8.46 -10.66
N ILE A 127 27.10 7.51 -11.21
CA ILE A 127 25.95 7.80 -12.08
C ILE A 127 24.70 8.18 -11.27
N TYR A 128 24.34 7.41 -10.25
CA TYR A 128 23.03 7.55 -9.59
C TYR A 128 23.06 8.31 -8.27
N ARG A 129 24.25 8.49 -7.67
CA ARG A 129 24.43 9.16 -6.39
C ARG A 129 25.09 10.52 -6.52
N ASP A 130 26.06 10.66 -7.42
CA ASP A 130 26.88 11.87 -7.49
C ASP A 130 26.45 12.80 -8.63
N GLN A 131 25.98 12.24 -9.74
CA GLN A 131 25.57 13.01 -10.91
C GLN A 131 24.08 13.38 -10.85
N PRO A 132 23.71 14.59 -11.31
CA PRO A 132 22.32 14.95 -11.53
C PRO A 132 21.62 13.94 -12.43
N GLY A 133 20.35 13.67 -12.14
CA GLY A 133 19.54 12.88 -13.05
C GLY A 133 19.34 13.61 -14.39
N PRO A 134 18.82 12.91 -15.40
CA PRO A 134 18.59 13.49 -16.73
C PRO A 134 17.56 14.61 -16.67
N ALA A 135 17.77 15.61 -17.52
CA ALA A 135 16.93 16.82 -17.64
C ALA A 135 15.84 16.70 -18.72
N ALA A 136 15.70 15.52 -19.33
CA ALA A 136 14.73 15.27 -20.40
C ALA A 136 14.22 13.84 -20.33
N PHE A 137 12.92 13.66 -20.55
CA PHE A 137 12.32 12.33 -20.66
C PHE A 137 12.72 11.70 -22.00
N LYS A 138 13.24 10.48 -21.95
CA LYS A 138 13.55 9.67 -23.13
C LYS A 138 12.79 8.35 -23.04
N ALA A 139 11.89 8.14 -23.99
CA ALA A 139 11.10 6.92 -24.07
C ALA A 139 12.00 5.72 -24.41
N SER A 140 11.87 4.65 -23.63
CA SER A 140 12.46 3.35 -23.93
C SER A 140 11.60 2.52 -24.90
N LYS A 141 11.97 1.25 -25.11
CA LYS A 141 11.15 0.29 -25.89
C LYS A 141 10.13 -0.45 -25.01
N THR A 142 10.22 -0.34 -23.69
CA THR A 142 9.32 -1.02 -22.77
C THR A 142 8.06 -0.19 -22.51
N LEU A 143 6.88 -0.74 -22.79
CA LEU A 143 5.60 -0.08 -22.51
C LEU A 143 5.43 0.20 -21.02
N ASN A 144 4.90 1.38 -20.69
CA ASN A 144 4.54 1.75 -19.33
C ASN A 144 3.07 1.42 -19.07
N TRP A 145 2.82 0.26 -18.46
CA TRP A 145 1.48 -0.17 -18.05
C TRP A 145 0.78 0.74 -17.03
N GLN A 146 1.49 1.62 -16.31
CA GLN A 146 0.88 2.61 -15.41
C GLN A 146 0.40 3.87 -16.16
N PHE A 147 0.67 3.98 -17.47
CA PHE A 147 0.22 5.12 -18.28
C PHE A 147 -1.31 5.26 -18.32
N GLN A 148 -2.04 4.15 -18.16
CA GLN A 148 -3.50 4.11 -18.10
C GLN A 148 -4.10 4.80 -16.87
N HIS A 149 -3.30 5.11 -15.85
CA HIS A 149 -3.84 5.73 -14.65
C HIS A 149 -4.21 7.20 -14.90
N PRO A 150 -5.27 7.68 -14.23
CA PRO A 150 -5.67 9.07 -14.26
C PRO A 150 -4.56 10.05 -13.81
N PRO A 151 -4.59 11.30 -14.29
CA PRO A 151 -3.40 12.16 -14.31
C PRO A 151 -3.07 12.88 -13.00
N LEU A 152 -4.01 13.02 -12.04
CA LEU A 152 -3.87 13.98 -10.94
C LEU A 152 -2.60 13.78 -10.11
N TYR A 153 -2.31 12.53 -9.73
CA TYR A 153 -1.08 12.22 -8.99
C TYR A 153 0.16 12.65 -9.77
N TYR A 154 0.21 12.33 -11.07
CA TYR A 154 1.38 12.59 -11.89
C TYR A 154 1.58 14.08 -12.16
N VAL A 155 0.50 14.84 -12.36
CA VAL A 155 0.56 16.29 -12.53
C VAL A 155 1.11 16.96 -11.27
N VAL A 156 0.69 16.51 -10.08
CA VAL A 156 1.13 17.10 -8.81
C VAL A 156 2.58 16.71 -8.51
N PHE A 157 2.91 15.42 -8.58
CA PHE A 157 4.24 14.92 -8.23
C PHE A 157 5.29 15.17 -9.32
N GLY A 158 4.88 15.32 -10.59
CA GLY A 158 5.76 15.70 -11.69
C GLY A 158 6.33 17.11 -11.51
N LYS A 159 5.53 18.04 -10.98
CA LYS A 159 6.02 19.38 -10.59
C LYS A 159 7.07 19.33 -9.48
N VAL A 160 6.91 18.40 -8.54
CA VAL A 160 7.90 18.20 -7.47
C VAL A 160 9.18 17.60 -8.03
N LEU A 161 9.08 16.59 -8.89
CA LEU A 161 10.24 16.03 -9.60
C LEU A 161 10.99 17.10 -10.40
N ARG A 162 10.27 18.02 -11.04
CA ARG A 162 10.87 19.16 -11.75
C ARG A 162 11.57 20.14 -10.80
N ALA A 163 11.13 20.27 -9.56
CA ALA A 163 11.79 21.11 -8.55
C ALA A 163 13.09 20.50 -8.00
N VAL A 164 13.30 19.19 -8.21
CA VAL A 164 14.52 18.45 -7.84
C VAL A 164 15.21 17.85 -9.05
N ASP A 165 15.10 18.50 -10.22
CA ASP A 165 15.67 18.03 -11.47
C ASP A 165 17.21 18.07 -11.50
N ASN A 166 17.84 18.86 -10.63
CA ASN A 166 19.29 18.87 -10.52
C ASN A 166 19.83 17.84 -9.51
N ASP A 167 18.94 17.11 -8.82
CA ASP A 167 19.34 16.12 -7.84
C ASP A 167 19.69 14.78 -8.52
N PRO A 168 20.61 13.99 -7.92
CA PRO A 168 20.85 12.60 -8.30
C PRO A 168 19.62 11.71 -8.13
N LEU A 169 19.58 10.58 -8.84
CA LEU A 169 18.43 9.66 -8.83
C LEU A 169 18.03 9.23 -7.41
N ILE A 170 19.00 8.90 -6.55
CA ILE A 170 18.74 8.46 -5.17
C ILE A 170 18.03 9.58 -4.38
N SER A 171 18.48 10.82 -4.52
CA SER A 171 17.90 11.99 -3.86
C SER A 171 16.50 12.32 -4.40
N ARG A 172 16.31 12.26 -5.73
CA ARG A 172 14.98 12.41 -6.35
C ARG A 172 13.98 11.39 -5.82
N LEU A 173 14.36 10.11 -5.77
CA LEU A 173 13.51 9.05 -5.25
C LEU A 173 13.23 9.23 -3.76
N PHE A 174 14.25 9.60 -2.96
CA PHE A 174 14.06 9.91 -1.54
C PHE A 174 13.02 11.01 -1.33
N THR A 175 13.14 12.12 -2.07
CA THR A 175 12.20 13.26 -2.00
C THR A 175 10.80 12.86 -2.41
N LEU A 176 10.65 12.18 -3.55
CA LEU A 176 9.33 11.78 -4.06
C LEU A 176 8.66 10.76 -3.13
N ARG A 177 9.39 9.75 -2.66
CA ARG A 177 8.88 8.76 -1.68
C ARG A 177 8.51 9.42 -0.36
N THR A 178 9.32 10.35 0.13
CA THR A 178 9.01 11.13 1.34
C THR A 178 7.71 11.89 1.16
N LEU A 179 7.52 12.57 0.04
CA LEU A 179 6.27 13.28 -0.24
C LEU A 179 5.08 12.32 -0.37
N SER A 180 5.23 11.18 -1.05
CA SER A 180 4.20 10.14 -1.14
C SER A 180 3.81 9.67 0.26
N TYR A 181 4.79 9.34 1.10
CA TYR A 181 4.52 8.90 2.46
C TYR A 181 3.87 9.97 3.32
N LEU A 182 4.35 11.22 3.26
CA LEU A 182 3.75 12.34 4.00
C LEU A 182 2.31 12.61 3.58
N THR A 183 1.99 12.43 2.29
CA THR A 183 0.63 12.55 1.76
C THR A 183 -0.28 11.47 2.37
N ALA A 184 0.16 10.21 2.37
CA ALA A 184 -0.58 9.11 2.98
C ALA A 184 -0.71 9.27 4.51
N PHE A 185 0.36 9.71 5.17
CA PHE A 185 0.40 9.97 6.60
C PHE A 185 -0.55 11.10 6.99
N ALA A 186 -0.62 12.19 6.20
CA ALA A 186 -1.61 13.24 6.38
C ALA A 186 -3.04 12.70 6.27
N GLY A 187 -3.29 11.81 5.31
CA GLY A 187 -4.56 11.08 5.20
C GLY A 187 -4.88 10.28 6.47
N PHE A 188 -3.91 9.52 6.98
CA PHE A 188 -4.06 8.77 8.21
C PHE A 188 -4.37 9.66 9.42
N LEU A 189 -3.69 10.81 9.57
CA LEU A 189 -3.96 11.79 10.62
C LEU A 189 -5.39 12.34 10.52
N ILE A 190 -5.82 12.76 9.32
CA ILE A 190 -7.17 13.29 9.09
C ILE A 190 -8.22 12.25 9.45
N GLY A 191 -8.07 11.02 8.97
CA GLY A 191 -8.97 9.92 9.29
C GLY A 191 -9.04 9.65 10.79
N LEU A 192 -7.89 9.57 11.46
CA LEU A 192 -7.78 9.28 12.90
C LEU A 192 -8.48 10.34 13.73
N PHE A 193 -8.14 11.62 13.51
CA PHE A 193 -8.70 12.70 14.30
C PHE A 193 -10.16 12.98 13.96
N ALA A 194 -10.59 12.82 12.70
CA ALA A 194 -12.00 12.92 12.34
C ALA A 194 -12.83 11.84 13.04
N THR A 195 -12.33 10.60 13.06
CA THR A 195 -12.97 9.46 13.74
C THR A 195 -13.04 9.69 15.25
N ARG A 196 -11.92 10.06 15.88
CA ARG A 196 -11.88 10.38 17.32
C ARG A 196 -12.87 11.49 17.67
N ARG A 197 -12.85 12.60 16.93
CA ARG A 197 -13.75 13.74 17.15
C ARG A 197 -15.21 13.33 17.00
N HIS A 198 -15.52 12.51 16.00
CA HIS A 198 -16.87 12.00 15.80
C HIS A 198 -17.32 11.14 16.99
N LEU A 199 -16.50 10.17 17.43
CA LEU A 199 -16.81 9.32 18.59
C LEU A 199 -17.00 10.13 19.88
N GLU A 200 -16.16 11.15 20.12
CA GLU A 200 -16.27 12.04 21.27
C GLU A 200 -17.56 12.86 21.25
N LEU A 201 -17.94 13.42 20.10
CA LEU A 201 -19.19 14.18 19.96
C LEU A 201 -20.43 13.29 20.16
N ARG A 202 -20.29 11.99 19.96
CA ARG A 202 -21.35 10.99 20.19
C ARG A 202 -21.33 10.43 21.60
N ASN A 203 -20.48 10.95 22.48
CA ASN A 203 -20.30 10.47 23.86
C ASN A 203 -19.99 8.97 23.92
N ASN A 204 -19.27 8.43 22.92
CA ASN A 204 -18.85 7.04 22.95
C ASN A 204 -17.84 6.86 24.11
N ARG A 205 -18.19 6.01 25.08
CA ARG A 205 -17.38 5.76 26.29
C ARG A 205 -15.97 5.26 25.96
N ASN A 206 -15.82 4.52 24.86
CA ASN A 206 -14.55 3.92 24.43
C ASN A 206 -13.81 4.77 23.39
N ALA A 207 -14.22 6.02 23.14
CA ALA A 207 -13.64 6.86 22.09
C ALA A 207 -12.11 6.98 22.20
N GLN A 208 -11.59 7.06 23.43
CA GLN A 208 -10.16 7.20 23.69
C GLN A 208 -9.39 5.91 23.40
N ASP A 209 -9.92 4.77 23.86
CA ASP A 209 -9.30 3.46 23.68
C ASP A 209 -9.30 3.07 22.20
N ILE A 210 -10.44 3.26 21.51
CA ILE A 210 -10.56 3.06 20.05
C ILE A 210 -9.52 3.91 19.31
N SER A 211 -9.39 5.19 19.66
CA SER A 211 -8.44 6.10 18.98
C SER A 211 -6.98 5.70 19.19
N VAL A 212 -6.62 5.22 20.38
CA VAL A 212 -5.27 4.68 20.63
C VAL A 212 -5.01 3.45 19.77
N PHE A 213 -5.97 2.52 19.69
CA PHE A 213 -5.82 1.35 18.83
C PHE A 213 -5.81 1.68 17.33
N CYS A 214 -6.62 2.65 16.89
CA CYS A 214 -6.52 3.17 15.52
C CYS A 214 -5.09 3.65 15.23
N ALA A 215 -4.43 4.34 16.17
CA ALA A 215 -3.05 4.79 16.00
C ALA A 215 -2.00 3.65 15.98
N PHE A 216 -2.32 2.47 16.51
CA PHE A 216 -1.49 1.28 16.41
C PHE A 216 -1.57 0.58 15.03
N TYR A 217 -2.59 0.90 14.24
CA TYR A 217 -2.89 0.21 12.98
C TYR A 217 -1.68 0.06 12.03
N PRO A 218 -0.87 1.09 11.74
CA PRO A 218 0.28 0.95 10.84
C PRO A 218 1.32 -0.08 11.28
N PHE A 219 1.45 -0.31 12.60
CA PHE A 219 2.43 -1.25 13.15
C PHE A 219 1.93 -2.68 13.09
N VAL A 220 0.63 -2.90 13.31
CA VAL A 220 0.03 -4.23 13.21
C VAL A 220 -0.10 -4.65 11.75
N MET A 221 -0.51 -3.73 10.88
CA MET A 221 -0.56 -3.89 9.43
C MET A 221 0.74 -3.40 8.80
N ALA A 222 1.86 -4.10 9.05
CA ALA A 222 3.20 -3.64 8.68
C ALA A 222 3.39 -3.30 7.19
N VAL A 223 2.58 -3.91 6.32
CA VAL A 223 2.53 -3.60 4.88
C VAL A 223 2.10 -2.14 4.60
N TYR A 224 1.39 -1.48 5.52
CA TYR A 224 1.05 -0.06 5.43
C TYR A 224 2.28 0.79 5.13
N PHE A 225 3.39 0.56 5.85
CA PHE A 225 4.60 1.33 5.63
C PHE A 225 5.22 1.05 4.26
N GLU A 226 5.16 -0.20 3.79
CA GLU A 226 5.76 -0.56 2.50
C GLU A 226 4.96 0.01 1.34
N GLU A 227 3.64 0.00 1.47
CA GLU A 227 2.72 0.51 0.48
C GLU A 227 2.89 2.01 0.26
N PHE A 228 3.14 2.75 1.34
CA PHE A 228 3.25 4.22 1.28
C PHE A 228 4.69 4.76 1.31
N ALA A 229 5.70 3.94 1.65
CA ALA A 229 7.12 4.31 1.53
C ALA A 229 7.65 4.18 0.10
N ARG A 230 6.94 3.49 -0.79
CA ARG A 230 7.25 3.46 -2.22
C ARG A 230 6.59 4.62 -2.95
N LEU A 231 7.10 4.90 -4.14
CA LEU A 231 6.45 5.81 -5.07
C LEU A 231 5.20 5.17 -5.69
N GLY A 232 4.05 5.79 -5.53
CA GLY A 232 2.80 5.33 -6.13
C GLY A 232 1.64 6.27 -5.89
N ASN A 233 0.62 6.18 -6.76
CA ASN A 233 -0.58 7.02 -6.68
C ASN A 233 -1.50 6.68 -5.49
N ASP A 234 -1.25 5.55 -4.84
CA ASP A 234 -2.00 5.09 -3.66
C ASP A 234 -1.89 6.05 -2.47
N SER A 235 -0.80 6.81 -2.35
CA SER A 235 -0.65 7.82 -1.28
C SER A 235 -1.67 8.94 -1.39
N LEU A 236 -1.91 9.45 -2.60
CA LEU A 236 -2.92 10.48 -2.86
C LEU A 236 -4.33 9.90 -2.73
N CYS A 237 -4.55 8.65 -3.13
CA CYS A 237 -5.80 7.94 -2.86
C CYS A 237 -6.09 7.86 -1.35
N ALA A 238 -5.10 7.52 -0.52
CA ALA A 238 -5.26 7.45 0.93
C ALA A 238 -5.64 8.80 1.55
N LEU A 239 -5.02 9.91 1.09
CA LEU A 239 -5.38 11.25 1.52
C LEU A 239 -6.82 11.62 1.13
N LEU A 240 -7.18 11.43 -0.15
CA LEU A 240 -8.50 11.80 -0.65
C LEU A 240 -9.60 10.92 -0.05
N PHE A 241 -9.34 9.63 0.18
CA PHE A 241 -10.24 8.75 0.95
C PHE A 241 -10.45 9.29 2.36
N ALA A 242 -9.39 9.70 3.06
CA ALA A 242 -9.50 10.23 4.41
C ALA A 242 -10.26 11.56 4.48
N ILE A 243 -10.11 12.42 3.49
CA ILE A 243 -10.91 13.65 3.38
C ILE A 243 -12.38 13.29 3.15
N ASN A 244 -12.69 12.37 2.22
CA ASN A 244 -14.05 11.86 2.02
C ASN A 244 -14.63 11.27 3.30
N TRP A 245 -13.85 10.47 4.02
CA TRP A 245 -14.21 9.91 5.32
C TRP A 245 -14.58 10.99 6.34
N ALA A 246 -13.72 12.01 6.50
CA ALA A 246 -13.97 13.11 7.43
C ALA A 246 -15.20 13.94 7.04
N LEU A 247 -15.39 14.20 5.74
CA LEU A 247 -16.56 14.90 5.22
C LEU A 247 -17.84 14.09 5.41
N LEU A 248 -17.78 12.76 5.27
CA LEU A 248 -18.93 11.89 5.49
C LEU A 248 -19.31 11.85 6.98
N LEU A 249 -18.33 11.82 7.89
CA LEU A 249 -18.57 11.96 9.33
C LEU A 249 -19.11 13.35 9.70
N TRP A 250 -18.83 14.39 8.92
CA TRP A 250 -19.47 15.70 9.05
C TRP A 250 -20.91 15.67 8.50
N TYR A 251 -21.12 15.11 7.31
CA TYR A 251 -22.45 14.92 6.71
C TYR A 251 -23.41 14.23 7.69
N LEU A 252 -22.97 13.18 8.39
CA LEU A 252 -23.80 12.47 9.37
C LEU A 252 -24.31 13.36 10.52
N ARG A 253 -23.59 14.44 10.85
CA ARG A 253 -24.02 15.42 11.87
C ARG A 253 -24.91 16.50 11.28
N LYS A 254 -24.70 16.83 10.00
CA LYS A 254 -25.36 17.94 9.32
C LYS A 254 -25.80 17.54 7.90
N PRO A 255 -26.75 16.61 7.78
CA PRO A 255 -27.10 16.04 6.48
C PRO A 255 -27.79 17.04 5.54
N GLY A 256 -28.28 18.17 6.07
CA GLY A 256 -29.00 19.20 5.32
C GLY A 256 -28.12 20.32 4.73
N GLU A 257 -26.80 20.30 4.90
CA GLU A 257 -25.90 21.35 4.37
C GLU A 257 -25.42 20.98 2.93
N PRO A 258 -25.93 21.64 1.87
CA PRO A 258 -25.62 21.26 0.49
C PRO A 258 -24.15 21.43 0.11
N PHE A 259 -23.47 22.37 0.77
CA PHE A 259 -22.03 22.58 0.62
C PHE A 259 -21.23 21.30 0.89
N ILE A 260 -21.62 20.50 1.90
CA ILE A 260 -20.95 19.24 2.22
C ILE A 260 -21.13 18.24 1.07
N TRP A 261 -22.31 18.19 0.46
CA TRP A 261 -22.60 17.27 -0.66
C TRP A 261 -21.75 17.62 -1.88
N ALA A 262 -21.64 18.91 -2.19
CA ALA A 262 -20.80 19.41 -3.26
C ALA A 262 -19.32 19.09 -3.00
N LEU A 263 -18.84 19.33 -1.79
CA LEU A 263 -17.45 19.05 -1.42
C LEU A 263 -17.13 17.55 -1.45
N LEU A 264 -18.03 16.69 -0.96
CA LEU A 264 -17.91 15.23 -1.12
C LEU A 264 -17.78 14.84 -2.59
N GLY A 265 -18.65 15.38 -3.46
CA GLY A 265 -18.58 15.11 -4.90
C GLY A 265 -17.26 15.54 -5.53
N ILE A 266 -16.73 16.71 -5.14
CA ILE A 266 -15.42 17.19 -5.62
C ILE A 266 -14.31 16.23 -5.22
N ILE A 267 -14.22 15.88 -3.93
CA ILE A 267 -13.15 15.02 -3.43
C ILE A 267 -13.25 13.59 -3.98
N MET A 268 -14.46 13.04 -4.13
CA MET A 268 -14.71 11.77 -4.83
C MET A 268 -14.26 11.83 -6.30
N GLY A 269 -14.57 12.92 -7.01
CA GLY A 269 -14.11 13.14 -8.38
C GLY A 269 -12.58 13.21 -8.49
N LEU A 270 -11.92 13.95 -7.59
CA LEU A 270 -10.45 13.99 -7.52
C LEU A 270 -9.85 12.61 -7.20
N SER A 271 -10.54 11.79 -6.40
CA SER A 271 -10.13 10.42 -6.12
C SER A 271 -10.12 9.58 -7.40
N TYR A 272 -11.12 9.76 -8.27
CA TYR A 272 -11.14 9.11 -9.59
C TYR A 272 -10.01 9.60 -10.48
N LEU A 273 -9.71 10.91 -10.46
CA LEU A 273 -8.59 11.49 -11.19
C LEU A 273 -7.21 11.02 -10.69
N THR A 274 -7.16 10.29 -9.57
CA THR A 274 -5.94 9.70 -9.03
C THR A 274 -5.80 8.23 -9.42
N LYS A 275 -6.87 7.45 -9.22
CA LYS A 275 -6.91 6.02 -9.53
C LYS A 275 -8.36 5.53 -9.65
N MET A 276 -8.65 4.77 -10.71
CA MET A 276 -9.99 4.21 -10.93
C MET A 276 -10.43 3.21 -9.85
N LEU A 277 -9.48 2.68 -9.07
CA LEU A 277 -9.75 1.85 -7.89
C LEU A 277 -10.67 2.54 -6.87
N MET A 278 -10.77 3.87 -6.89
CA MET A 278 -11.62 4.66 -5.99
C MET A 278 -13.11 4.64 -6.37
N LEU A 279 -13.48 4.15 -7.56
CA LEU A 279 -14.87 4.06 -8.02
C LEU A 279 -15.75 3.17 -7.11
N PRO A 280 -15.37 1.91 -6.79
CA PRO A 280 -16.09 1.11 -5.81
C PRO A 280 -16.28 1.80 -4.45
N ALA A 281 -15.24 2.45 -3.92
CA ALA A 281 -15.31 3.15 -2.64
C ALA A 281 -16.33 4.30 -2.66
N THR A 282 -16.33 5.10 -3.74
CA THR A 282 -17.32 6.17 -3.93
C THR A 282 -18.74 5.62 -4.01
N VAL A 283 -18.98 4.54 -4.77
CA VAL A 283 -20.31 3.89 -4.81
C VAL A 283 -20.74 3.47 -3.40
N GLY A 284 -19.80 2.97 -2.59
CA GLY A 284 -20.05 2.61 -1.19
C GLY A 284 -20.49 3.80 -0.35
N PHE A 285 -19.78 4.93 -0.45
CA PHE A 285 -20.15 6.17 0.24
C PHE A 285 -21.52 6.70 -0.20
N LEU A 286 -21.80 6.74 -1.51
CA LEU A 286 -23.09 7.19 -2.04
C LEU A 286 -24.24 6.28 -1.58
N PHE A 287 -24.02 4.96 -1.57
CA PHE A 287 -25.00 4.01 -1.08
C PHE A 287 -25.25 4.19 0.42
N PHE A 288 -24.21 4.41 1.22
CA PHE A 288 -24.39 4.70 2.64
C PHE A 288 -25.16 6.00 2.89
N MET A 289 -24.86 7.07 2.13
CA MET A 289 -25.60 8.34 2.19
C MET A 289 -27.08 8.16 1.86
N LEU A 290 -27.40 7.36 0.85
CA LEU A 290 -28.78 7.05 0.46
C LEU A 290 -29.57 6.38 1.59
N LEU A 291 -28.91 5.60 2.44
CA LEU A 291 -29.53 4.92 3.57
C LEU A 291 -29.78 5.82 4.78
N GLN A 292 -29.18 7.02 4.82
CA GLN A 292 -29.33 7.94 5.94
C GLN A 292 -30.71 8.58 6.00
N LYS A 293 -31.11 8.96 7.22
CA LYS A 293 -32.35 9.72 7.41
C LYS A 293 -32.15 11.14 6.83
N PRO A 294 -33.02 11.59 5.90
CA PRO A 294 -32.87 12.92 5.32
C PRO A 294 -33.19 14.01 6.35
N ALA A 295 -32.64 15.20 6.15
CA ALA A 295 -32.90 16.36 7.00
C ALA A 295 -34.38 16.80 6.95
N LYS A 296 -35.03 16.60 5.80
CA LYS A 296 -36.47 16.80 5.61
C LYS A 296 -37.09 15.50 5.11
N PRO A 297 -38.31 15.13 5.53
CA PRO A 297 -38.99 13.95 5.02
C PRO A 297 -39.17 14.03 3.49
N GLY A 298 -39.29 12.88 2.83
CA GLY A 298 -39.49 12.77 1.39
C GLY A 298 -38.36 12.06 0.66
N PHE A 299 -38.71 11.37 -0.42
CA PHE A 299 -37.77 10.60 -1.25
C PHE A 299 -36.72 11.49 -1.92
N LEU A 300 -37.13 12.64 -2.48
CA LEU A 300 -36.22 13.58 -3.12
C LEU A 300 -35.17 14.14 -2.15
N ASN A 301 -35.55 14.44 -0.91
CA ASN A 301 -34.62 14.92 0.11
C ASN A 301 -33.61 13.84 0.56
N ARG A 302 -33.96 12.57 0.42
CA ARG A 302 -33.03 11.44 0.65
C ARG A 302 -32.10 11.22 -0.54
N LEU A 303 -32.60 11.41 -1.76
CA LEU A 303 -31.83 11.20 -2.99
C LEU A 303 -30.89 12.38 -3.28
N ALA A 304 -31.27 13.61 -2.92
CA ALA A 304 -30.52 14.81 -3.28
C ALA A 304 -29.04 14.77 -2.84
N PRO A 305 -28.68 14.42 -1.58
CA PRO A 305 -27.27 14.37 -1.18
C PRO A 305 -26.40 13.42 -2.02
N PRO A 306 -26.71 12.10 -2.13
CA PRO A 306 -25.92 11.20 -2.95
C PRO A 306 -26.01 11.51 -4.46
N ALA A 307 -27.15 12.01 -4.96
CA ALA A 307 -27.28 12.38 -6.37
C ALA A 307 -26.39 13.59 -6.72
N THR A 308 -26.37 14.64 -5.89
CA THR A 308 -25.51 15.80 -6.10
C THR A 308 -24.03 15.43 -6.00
N ALA A 309 -23.63 14.72 -4.93
CA ALA A 309 -22.25 14.28 -4.76
C ALA A 309 -21.80 13.37 -5.92
N GLY A 310 -22.64 12.39 -6.29
CA GLY A 310 -22.37 11.47 -7.39
C GLY A 310 -22.27 12.14 -8.75
N ALA A 311 -23.17 13.10 -9.05
CA ALA A 311 -23.14 13.85 -10.30
C ALA A 311 -21.87 14.70 -10.44
N ILE A 312 -21.47 15.40 -9.37
CA ILE A 312 -20.24 16.20 -9.37
C ILE A 312 -19.00 15.30 -9.52
N ALA A 313 -18.95 14.19 -8.75
CA ALA A 313 -17.87 13.22 -8.85
C ALA A 313 -17.76 12.64 -10.27
N PHE A 314 -18.89 12.31 -10.88
CA PHE A 314 -18.97 11.83 -12.26
C PHE A 314 -18.48 12.88 -13.25
N VAL A 315 -18.93 14.13 -13.17
CA VAL A 315 -18.48 15.19 -14.09
C VAL A 315 -16.96 15.37 -14.02
N ILE A 316 -16.39 15.45 -12.81
CA ILE A 316 -14.94 15.60 -12.61
C ILE A 316 -14.19 14.36 -13.11
N GLY A 317 -14.67 13.16 -12.79
CA GLY A 317 -14.02 11.91 -13.20
C GLY A 317 -14.14 11.62 -14.71
N TYR A 318 -15.29 11.88 -15.30
CA TYR A 318 -15.58 11.63 -16.71
C TYR A 318 -14.67 12.44 -17.65
N LEU A 319 -14.30 13.66 -17.25
CA LEU A 319 -13.33 14.48 -17.97
C LEU A 319 -11.96 13.79 -18.14
N SER A 320 -11.58 12.85 -17.26
CA SER A 320 -10.36 12.05 -17.46
C SER A 320 -10.50 10.90 -18.45
N THR A 321 -11.71 10.35 -18.60
CA THR A 321 -11.96 9.23 -19.51
C THR A 321 -12.08 9.66 -20.97
N MET A 322 -12.25 10.96 -21.25
CA MET A 322 -12.25 11.48 -22.62
C MET A 322 -10.87 11.37 -23.31
N ASN A 323 -9.79 11.11 -22.55
CA ASN A 323 -8.42 10.98 -23.09
C ASN A 323 -7.86 9.54 -23.03
N GLY A 324 -8.65 8.53 -22.64
CA GLY A 324 -8.17 7.15 -22.52
C GLY A 324 -9.27 6.17 -22.03
N GLY A 325 -9.19 4.92 -22.48
CA GLY A 325 -10.25 3.91 -22.37
C GLY A 325 -10.90 3.77 -20.99
N PHE A 326 -12.23 3.70 -20.98
CA PHE A 326 -13.12 3.68 -19.80
C PHE A 326 -12.93 2.47 -18.87
N VAL A 327 -12.28 1.39 -19.35
CA VAL A 327 -12.13 0.13 -18.61
C VAL A 327 -10.75 -0.47 -18.90
N GLY A 328 -9.79 -0.19 -18.01
CA GLY A 328 -8.40 -0.67 -18.09
C GLY A 328 -8.16 -2.09 -17.55
N SER A 329 -9.18 -2.95 -17.44
CA SER A 329 -8.90 -4.36 -17.17
C SER A 329 -8.50 -5.02 -18.48
N ILE A 330 -7.20 -5.19 -18.67
CA ILE A 330 -6.60 -5.97 -19.74
C ILE A 330 -7.27 -7.35 -19.82
N GLU A 331 -7.74 -7.87 -18.69
CA GLU A 331 -8.47 -9.15 -18.56
C GLU A 331 -9.84 -9.12 -19.22
N LEU A 332 -10.67 -8.08 -18.97
CA LEU A 332 -11.99 -7.97 -19.62
C LEU A 332 -11.82 -7.66 -21.11
N ALA A 333 -10.84 -6.83 -21.49
CA ALA A 333 -10.53 -6.60 -22.90
C ALA A 333 -10.06 -7.90 -23.58
N ALA A 334 -9.16 -8.66 -22.96
CA ALA A 334 -8.74 -9.96 -23.46
C ALA A 334 -9.91 -10.94 -23.56
N TRP A 335 -10.78 -10.98 -22.55
CA TRP A 335 -11.99 -11.82 -22.54
C TRP A 335 -12.98 -11.42 -23.65
N MET A 336 -13.33 -10.14 -23.75
CA MET A 336 -14.25 -9.61 -24.77
C MET A 336 -13.71 -9.76 -26.19
N HIS A 337 -12.39 -9.71 -26.38
CA HIS A 337 -11.75 -9.94 -27.69
C HIS A 337 -11.52 -11.42 -28.01
N GLY A 338 -12.09 -12.35 -27.24
CA GLY A 338 -11.92 -13.79 -27.45
C GLY A 338 -10.48 -14.27 -27.26
N LYS A 339 -9.61 -13.44 -26.68
CA LYS A 339 -8.21 -13.75 -26.35
C LYS A 339 -8.05 -14.31 -24.93
N GLY A 340 -9.10 -14.25 -24.12
CA GLY A 340 -9.19 -14.97 -22.86
C GLY A 340 -9.40 -16.45 -23.15
N TYR A 341 -8.43 -17.29 -22.75
CA TYR A 341 -8.41 -18.73 -22.98
C TYR A 341 -9.53 -19.47 -22.21
N VAL A 342 -10.77 -19.28 -22.65
CA VAL A 342 -11.77 -20.34 -22.67
C VAL A 342 -11.44 -21.22 -23.87
N THR A 343 -10.28 -21.86 -23.85
CA THR A 343 -10.10 -23.11 -24.59
C THR A 343 -11.17 -24.05 -24.06
N SER A 344 -11.97 -24.58 -24.97
CA SER A 344 -13.11 -25.47 -24.76
C SER A 344 -12.87 -26.68 -23.86
N ASP A 345 -11.64 -26.95 -23.41
CA ASP A 345 -11.24 -28.29 -22.94
C ASP A 345 -10.67 -28.33 -21.50
N GLY A 346 -10.57 -27.22 -20.77
CA GLY A 346 -9.98 -27.22 -19.43
C GLY A 346 -10.81 -26.45 -18.43
N GLY A 347 -11.44 -27.16 -17.49
CA GLY A 347 -12.42 -26.66 -16.52
C GLY A 347 -11.95 -25.54 -15.58
N ILE A 348 -12.75 -25.27 -14.54
CA ILE A 348 -12.54 -24.16 -13.61
C ILE A 348 -11.15 -24.28 -12.93
N PRO A 349 -10.30 -23.23 -12.98
CA PRO A 349 -8.96 -23.26 -12.38
C PRO A 349 -9.02 -23.08 -10.86
N TRP A 350 -9.66 -24.02 -10.15
CA TRP A 350 -9.93 -23.94 -8.71
C TRP A 350 -8.67 -23.67 -7.88
N PHE A 351 -7.56 -24.33 -8.23
CA PHE A 351 -6.27 -24.10 -7.57
C PHE A 351 -5.76 -22.66 -7.77
N GLY A 352 -5.86 -22.13 -8.99
CA GLY A 352 -5.46 -20.74 -9.30
C GLY A 352 -6.33 -19.73 -8.55
N ILE A 353 -7.65 -19.94 -8.54
CA ILE A 353 -8.59 -19.09 -7.79
C ILE A 353 -8.24 -19.11 -6.30
N PHE A 354 -8.13 -20.30 -5.70
CA PHE A 354 -7.81 -20.46 -4.28
C PHE A 354 -6.47 -19.78 -3.93
N PHE A 355 -5.44 -20.02 -4.74
CA PHE A 355 -4.12 -19.44 -4.52
C PHE A 355 -4.14 -17.91 -4.65
N ASN A 356 -4.85 -17.36 -5.65
CA ASN A 356 -4.97 -15.93 -5.85
C ASN A 356 -5.69 -15.25 -4.69
N LEU A 357 -6.80 -15.82 -4.21
CA LEU A 357 -7.53 -15.31 -3.06
C LEU A 357 -6.69 -15.39 -1.77
N THR A 358 -5.95 -16.49 -1.58
CA THR A 358 -5.05 -16.63 -0.43
C THR A 358 -3.93 -15.58 -0.48
N THR A 359 -3.31 -15.39 -1.65
CA THR A 359 -2.28 -14.37 -1.89
C THR A 359 -2.82 -12.97 -1.64
N MET A 360 -4.04 -12.71 -2.08
CA MET A 360 -4.73 -11.44 -1.86
C MET A 360 -4.96 -11.20 -0.36
N LEU A 361 -5.59 -12.13 0.37
CA LEU A 361 -5.90 -12.00 1.80
C LEU A 361 -4.66 -11.78 2.66
N THR A 362 -3.64 -12.61 2.44
CA THR A 362 -2.34 -12.47 3.13
C THR A 362 -1.65 -11.16 2.78
N SER A 363 -1.77 -10.67 1.52
CA SER A 363 -1.20 -9.39 1.10
C SER A 363 -1.80 -8.14 1.76
N MET A 364 -3.00 -8.25 2.36
CA MET A 364 -3.59 -7.18 3.17
C MET A 364 -2.90 -6.97 4.51
N VAL A 365 -2.22 -8.00 5.00
CA VAL A 365 -1.52 -7.93 6.28
C VAL A 365 -0.02 -7.82 6.03
N TYR A 366 0.47 -8.49 4.98
CA TYR A 366 1.89 -8.65 4.70
C TYR A 366 2.20 -8.66 3.21
N ASN A 367 3.17 -7.87 2.78
CA ASN A 367 3.56 -7.91 1.39
C ASN A 367 4.14 -9.28 1.00
N PHE A 368 3.54 -9.90 -0.02
CA PHE A 368 3.91 -11.22 -0.50
C PHE A 368 5.34 -11.23 -1.11
N THR A 369 5.90 -10.05 -1.44
CA THR A 369 7.30 -9.89 -1.90
C THR A 369 8.30 -10.34 -0.84
N ASP A 370 7.93 -10.17 0.42
CA ASP A 370 8.75 -10.56 1.56
C ASP A 370 8.51 -12.02 1.90
N LEU A 371 7.25 -12.47 1.89
CA LEU A 371 6.87 -13.86 2.24
C LEU A 371 7.48 -14.93 1.34
N ALA A 372 7.69 -14.69 0.04
CA ALA A 372 8.32 -15.67 -0.84
C ALA A 372 9.78 -15.95 -0.43
N THR A 373 10.47 -14.94 0.08
CA THR A 373 11.79 -15.07 0.71
C THR A 373 11.69 -15.72 2.11
N PHE A 374 10.54 -15.72 2.79
CA PHE A 374 10.41 -16.20 4.18
C PHE A 374 9.43 -17.38 4.34
N ARG A 375 9.84 -18.61 3.98
CA ARG A 375 9.10 -19.85 4.39
C ARG A 375 8.92 -19.94 5.91
N ALA A 376 9.87 -19.41 6.69
CA ALA A 376 9.80 -19.34 8.16
C ALA A 376 8.67 -18.42 8.69
N GLY A 377 8.05 -17.60 7.82
CA GLY A 377 7.01 -16.66 8.19
C GLY A 377 5.59 -17.21 8.12
N ALA A 378 5.34 -18.37 7.50
CA ALA A 378 3.96 -18.86 7.30
C ALA A 378 3.21 -19.01 8.64
N GLY A 379 3.82 -19.63 9.65
CA GLY A 379 3.21 -19.78 10.97
C GLY A 379 2.97 -18.45 11.69
N ALA A 380 3.93 -17.52 11.65
CA ALA A 380 3.77 -16.20 12.27
C ALA A 380 2.70 -15.35 11.57
N VAL A 381 2.68 -15.39 10.24
CA VAL A 381 1.68 -14.72 9.40
C VAL A 381 0.29 -15.31 9.64
N THR A 382 0.16 -16.64 9.72
CA THR A 382 -1.08 -17.32 10.08
C THR A 382 -1.54 -16.92 11.49
N ALA A 383 -0.63 -16.87 12.47
CA ALA A 383 -0.98 -16.47 13.83
C ALA A 383 -1.49 -15.02 13.90
N ILE A 384 -0.84 -14.09 13.20
CA ILE A 384 -1.29 -12.69 13.18
C ILE A 384 -2.58 -12.55 12.38
N PHE A 385 -2.75 -13.29 11.29
CA PHE A 385 -4.00 -13.34 10.53
C PHE A 385 -5.17 -13.85 11.39
N ILE A 386 -4.97 -14.93 12.16
CA ILE A 386 -5.98 -15.44 13.10
C ILE A 386 -6.31 -14.38 14.17
N ALA A 387 -5.30 -13.70 14.73
CA ALA A 387 -5.52 -12.62 15.69
C ALA A 387 -6.35 -11.47 15.07
N LEU A 388 -6.07 -11.10 13.83
CA LEU A 388 -6.82 -10.06 13.11
C LEU A 388 -8.24 -10.49 12.76
N LEU A 389 -8.48 -11.76 12.42
CA LEU A 389 -9.82 -12.31 12.26
C LEU A 389 -10.60 -12.26 13.56
N TYR A 390 -9.96 -12.52 14.69
CA TYR A 390 -10.60 -12.41 15.99
C TYR A 390 -10.93 -10.94 16.36
N VAL A 391 -10.05 -9.99 16.03
CA VAL A 391 -10.33 -8.54 16.16
C VAL A 391 -11.53 -8.15 15.29
N LEU A 392 -11.56 -8.60 14.03
CA LEU A 392 -12.69 -8.37 13.13
C LEU A 392 -13.98 -8.97 13.69
N PHE A 393 -13.93 -10.21 14.20
CA PHE A 393 -15.08 -10.85 14.83
C PHE A 393 -15.58 -10.06 16.04
N CYS A 394 -14.68 -9.60 16.93
CA CYS A 394 -15.05 -8.76 18.07
C CYS A 394 -15.73 -7.47 17.61
N TRP A 395 -15.22 -6.84 16.55
CA TRP A 395 -15.85 -5.65 15.97
C TRP A 395 -17.24 -5.95 15.40
N LEU A 396 -17.39 -7.01 14.61
CA LEU A 396 -18.68 -7.43 14.05
C LEU A 396 -19.72 -7.70 15.14
N MET A 397 -19.32 -8.34 16.24
CA MET A 397 -20.20 -8.59 17.40
C MET A 397 -20.59 -7.31 18.13
N SER A 398 -19.83 -6.22 17.99
CA SER A 398 -20.15 -4.90 18.54
C SER A 398 -21.10 -4.09 17.65
N LEU A 399 -21.33 -4.52 16.40
CA LEU A 399 -22.16 -3.77 15.48
C LEU A 399 -23.64 -3.77 15.91
N PRO A 400 -24.31 -2.61 15.84
CA PRO A 400 -25.73 -2.54 16.10
C PRO A 400 -26.53 -3.24 14.99
N ARG A 401 -27.72 -3.76 15.29
CA ARG A 401 -28.57 -4.44 14.29
C ARG A 401 -28.98 -3.56 13.10
N ASN A 402 -28.99 -2.24 13.26
CA ASN A 402 -29.41 -1.32 12.20
C ASN A 402 -28.20 -0.93 11.33
N PRO A 403 -28.14 -1.36 10.05
CA PRO A 403 -27.01 -1.09 9.16
C PRO A 403 -26.88 0.39 8.75
N ARG A 404 -27.87 1.22 9.08
CA ARG A 404 -27.80 2.67 8.82
C ARG A 404 -26.90 3.41 9.80
N ARG A 405 -26.52 2.79 10.91
CA ARG A 405 -25.72 3.45 11.94
C ARG A 405 -24.28 3.64 11.49
N GLU A 406 -23.63 4.69 12.00
CA GLU A 406 -22.26 5.06 11.65
C GLU A 406 -21.23 3.93 11.86
N GLU A 407 -21.46 3.01 12.80
CA GLU A 407 -20.57 1.88 13.03
C GLU A 407 -20.47 0.94 11.83
N TRP A 408 -21.48 0.91 10.94
CA TRP A 408 -21.44 0.12 9.72
C TRP A 408 -20.72 0.80 8.56
N LEU A 409 -20.47 2.11 8.66
CA LEU A 409 -19.87 2.91 7.59
C LEU A 409 -18.62 2.29 6.98
N PRO A 410 -17.65 1.73 7.74
CA PRO A 410 -16.46 1.10 7.16
C PRO A 410 -16.75 0.05 6.10
N LEU A 411 -17.84 -0.72 6.24
CA LEU A 411 -18.12 -1.85 5.34
C LEU A 411 -18.60 -1.42 3.96
N TYR A 412 -19.19 -0.24 3.83
CA TYR A 412 -19.77 0.22 2.59
C TYR A 412 -18.72 0.42 1.47
N PRO A 413 -17.66 1.24 1.66
CA PRO A 413 -16.59 1.32 0.69
C PRO A 413 -15.79 0.00 0.62
N LEU A 414 -15.50 -0.60 1.78
CA LEU A 414 -14.63 -1.76 1.89
C LEU A 414 -15.16 -2.98 1.15
N LEU A 415 -16.44 -3.33 1.29
CA LEU A 415 -17.03 -4.50 0.65
C LEU A 415 -17.05 -4.37 -0.88
N LEU A 416 -17.26 -3.16 -1.40
CA LEU A 416 -17.26 -2.93 -2.84
C LEU A 416 -15.85 -2.97 -3.42
N LEU A 417 -14.88 -2.33 -2.75
CA LEU A 417 -13.47 -2.41 -3.14
C LEU A 417 -12.98 -3.86 -3.08
N MET A 418 -13.27 -4.56 -1.98
CA MET A 418 -12.94 -5.96 -1.79
C MET A 418 -13.59 -6.87 -2.81
N GLY A 419 -14.88 -6.67 -3.09
CA GLY A 419 -15.60 -7.41 -4.12
C GLY A 419 -14.97 -7.23 -5.50
N GLY A 420 -14.55 -6.01 -5.84
CA GLY A 420 -13.82 -5.71 -7.07
C GLY A 420 -12.46 -6.40 -7.15
N LEU A 421 -11.69 -6.38 -6.06
CA LEU A 421 -10.39 -7.07 -5.98
C LEU A 421 -10.54 -8.60 -6.06
N VAL A 422 -11.52 -9.18 -5.37
CA VAL A 422 -11.87 -10.61 -5.44
C VAL A 422 -12.23 -10.98 -6.88
N LEU A 423 -13.13 -10.22 -7.51
CA LEU A 423 -13.54 -10.45 -8.88
C LEU A 423 -12.34 -10.38 -9.83
N HIS A 424 -11.48 -9.38 -9.69
CA HIS A 424 -10.26 -9.26 -10.47
C HIS A 424 -9.33 -10.47 -10.24
N GLY A 425 -9.12 -10.92 -9.00
CA GLY A 425 -8.29 -12.09 -8.70
C GLY A 425 -8.84 -13.39 -9.30
N VAL A 426 -10.16 -13.54 -9.35
CA VAL A 426 -10.85 -14.65 -10.03
C VAL A 426 -10.65 -14.55 -11.54
N LEU A 427 -10.90 -13.39 -12.14
CA LEU A 427 -10.71 -13.17 -13.59
C LEU A 427 -9.25 -13.38 -14.02
N ALA A 428 -8.29 -12.94 -13.21
CA ALA A 428 -6.88 -13.21 -13.42
C ALA A 428 -6.57 -14.71 -13.38
N ALA A 429 -7.16 -15.47 -12.45
CA ALA A 429 -7.00 -16.93 -12.43
C ALA A 429 -7.52 -17.58 -13.71
N PHE A 430 -8.64 -17.10 -14.26
CA PHE A 430 -9.17 -17.54 -15.56
C PHE A 430 -8.26 -17.13 -16.72
N ALA A 431 -7.76 -15.90 -16.73
CA ALA A 431 -6.94 -15.35 -17.80
C ALA A 431 -5.56 -16.02 -17.89
N TYR A 432 -4.93 -16.30 -16.74
CA TYR A 432 -3.55 -16.80 -16.67
C TYR A 432 -3.45 -18.30 -16.36
N ARG A 433 -4.55 -18.97 -15.98
CA ARG A 433 -4.64 -20.41 -15.58
C ARG A 433 -3.61 -20.87 -14.53
N MET A 434 -2.99 -19.94 -13.80
CA MET A 434 -1.97 -20.22 -12.78
C MET A 434 -2.27 -19.47 -11.48
N GLY A 435 -1.81 -20.04 -10.37
CA GLY A 435 -1.74 -19.33 -9.10
C GLY A 435 -0.52 -18.42 -9.07
N ALA A 436 -0.67 -17.22 -8.50
CA ALA A 436 0.39 -16.24 -8.14
C ALA A 436 0.72 -15.15 -9.15
N VAL A 437 0.68 -15.40 -10.46
CA VAL A 437 1.15 -14.40 -11.43
C VAL A 437 0.00 -13.55 -11.97
N GLY A 438 0.11 -12.23 -11.78
CA GLY A 438 -0.92 -11.27 -12.17
C GLY A 438 -1.97 -10.98 -11.09
N VAL A 439 -1.80 -11.48 -9.86
CA VAL A 439 -2.73 -11.17 -8.76
C VAL A 439 -2.47 -9.76 -8.25
N THR A 440 -3.44 -8.87 -8.41
CA THR A 440 -3.46 -7.57 -7.73
C THR A 440 -3.40 -7.80 -6.21
N PRO A 441 -2.30 -7.42 -5.53
CA PRO A 441 -2.19 -7.64 -4.10
C PRO A 441 -3.22 -6.76 -3.37
N ALA A 442 -3.96 -7.28 -2.39
CA ALA A 442 -4.90 -6.49 -1.61
C ALA A 442 -4.24 -5.54 -0.59
N ARG A 443 -2.92 -5.34 -0.62
CA ARG A 443 -2.30 -4.21 0.09
C ARG A 443 -2.86 -2.85 -0.37
N TYR A 444 -3.43 -2.76 -1.58
CA TYR A 444 -4.12 -1.55 -2.02
C TYR A 444 -5.33 -1.19 -1.12
N ILE A 445 -5.86 -2.13 -0.34
CA ILE A 445 -6.95 -1.85 0.61
C ILE A 445 -6.55 -0.80 1.67
N HIS A 446 -5.25 -0.61 1.92
CA HIS A 446 -4.76 0.39 2.87
C HIS A 446 -5.00 1.83 2.44
N VAL A 447 -5.41 2.10 1.19
CA VAL A 447 -5.95 3.42 0.82
C VAL A 447 -7.21 3.74 1.63
N GLU A 448 -7.93 2.73 2.12
CA GLU A 448 -9.06 2.86 3.04
C GLU A 448 -8.65 2.78 4.52
N ALA A 449 -7.39 3.12 4.85
CA ALA A 449 -6.89 3.07 6.23
C ALA A 449 -7.84 3.70 7.27
N PRO A 450 -8.57 4.80 7.01
CA PRO A 450 -9.54 5.34 7.96
C PRO A 450 -10.69 4.37 8.32
N ALA A 451 -11.19 3.60 7.36
CA ALA A 451 -12.21 2.59 7.60
C ALA A 451 -11.62 1.38 8.34
N LEU A 452 -10.47 0.89 7.86
CA LEU A 452 -9.80 -0.28 8.42
C LEU A 452 -9.30 -0.06 9.84
N MET A 453 -8.76 1.12 10.16
CA MET A 453 -8.31 1.43 11.52
C MET A 453 -9.49 1.53 12.48
N LEU A 454 -10.69 1.95 12.05
CA LEU A 454 -11.88 1.98 12.90
C LEU A 454 -12.37 0.55 13.19
N ILE A 455 -12.37 -0.33 12.19
CA ILE A 455 -12.65 -1.77 12.38
C ILE A 455 -11.66 -2.34 13.40
N PHE A 456 -10.36 -2.10 13.18
CA PHE A 456 -9.30 -2.56 14.06
C PHE A 456 -9.45 -1.99 15.49
N GLY A 457 -9.60 -0.67 15.64
CA GLY A 457 -9.66 -0.01 16.92
C GLY A 457 -10.91 -0.34 17.73
N GLY A 458 -12.07 -0.44 17.06
CA GLY A 458 -13.31 -0.91 17.66
C GLY A 458 -13.22 -2.38 18.09
N GLY A 459 -12.67 -3.24 17.22
CA GLY A 459 -12.46 -4.65 17.51
C GLY A 459 -11.51 -4.89 18.68
N MET A 460 -10.38 -4.18 18.73
CA MET A 460 -9.43 -4.23 19.84
C MET A 460 -10.06 -3.73 21.15
N SER A 461 -10.82 -2.64 21.09
CA SER A 461 -11.54 -2.12 22.27
C SER A 461 -12.59 -3.10 22.78
N GLN A 462 -13.30 -3.81 21.90
CA GLN A 462 -14.26 -4.84 22.28
C GLN A 462 -13.57 -6.12 22.78
N MET A 463 -12.42 -6.47 22.19
CA MET A 463 -11.61 -7.61 22.63
C MET A 463 -11.12 -7.40 24.06
N LEU A 464 -10.70 -6.18 24.41
CA LEU A 464 -10.28 -5.85 25.78
C LEU A 464 -11.35 -6.13 26.85
N SER A 465 -12.65 -6.03 26.52
CA SER A 465 -13.71 -6.32 27.48
C SER A 465 -14.00 -7.82 27.66
N GLN A 466 -13.33 -8.70 26.90
CA GLN A 466 -13.49 -10.15 27.02
C GLN A 466 -12.47 -10.78 27.97
N ARG A 467 -12.80 -11.94 28.54
CA ARG A 467 -11.89 -12.72 29.39
C ARG A 467 -10.64 -13.11 28.59
N GLY A 468 -9.46 -12.70 29.06
CA GLY A 468 -8.19 -12.92 28.36
C GLY A 468 -7.87 -11.90 27.26
N GLY A 469 -8.79 -10.96 26.97
CA GLY A 469 -8.59 -9.93 25.94
C GLY A 469 -7.34 -9.08 26.14
N ARG A 470 -6.98 -8.77 27.39
CA ARG A 470 -5.75 -8.05 27.75
C ARG A 470 -4.49 -8.81 27.32
N PHE A 471 -4.45 -10.12 27.56
CA PHE A 471 -3.32 -10.96 27.18
C PHE A 471 -3.16 -10.99 25.66
N PHE A 472 -4.26 -11.21 24.92
CA PHE A 472 -4.23 -11.20 23.45
C PHE A 472 -3.86 -9.84 22.88
N THR A 473 -4.37 -8.74 23.44
CA THR A 473 -3.96 -7.38 23.05
C THR A 473 -2.47 -7.17 23.27
N GLY A 474 -1.94 -7.54 24.45
CA GLY A 474 -0.52 -7.45 24.75
C GLY A 474 0.34 -8.27 23.78
N LEU A 475 -0.06 -9.52 23.54
CA LEU A 475 0.63 -10.42 22.62
C LEU A 475 0.65 -9.86 21.19
N LEU A 476 -0.47 -9.32 20.70
CA LEU A 476 -0.55 -8.72 19.36
C LEU A 476 0.33 -7.48 19.24
N LEU A 477 0.31 -6.57 20.22
CA LEU A 477 1.10 -5.33 20.19
C LEU A 477 2.61 -5.61 20.31
N VAL A 478 3.02 -6.49 21.22
CA VAL A 478 4.42 -6.91 21.35
C VAL A 478 4.86 -7.69 20.11
N GLY A 479 4.01 -8.59 19.62
CA GLY A 479 4.23 -9.33 18.38
C GLY A 479 4.43 -8.40 17.19
N ALA A 480 3.63 -7.34 17.06
CA ALA A 480 3.80 -6.33 16.01
C ALA A 480 5.15 -5.60 16.10
N ILE A 481 5.62 -5.25 17.30
CA ILE A 481 6.95 -4.62 17.49
C ILE A 481 8.05 -5.57 17.03
N LEU A 482 8.07 -6.79 17.57
CA LEU A 482 9.08 -7.80 17.25
C LEU A 482 9.08 -8.16 15.76
N PHE A 483 7.88 -8.28 15.18
CA PHE A 483 7.72 -8.55 13.77
C PHE A 483 8.28 -7.42 12.90
N ASN A 484 7.93 -6.16 13.18
CA ASN A 484 8.48 -5.02 12.43
C ASN A 484 10.00 -4.95 12.55
N ALA A 485 10.56 -5.16 13.75
CA ALA A 485 12.01 -5.17 13.95
C ALA A 485 12.69 -6.28 13.15
N THR A 486 12.10 -7.47 13.15
CA THR A 486 12.62 -8.65 12.43
C THR A 486 12.59 -8.43 10.92
N ILE A 487 11.44 -8.03 10.36
CA ILE A 487 11.33 -7.74 8.92
C ILE A 487 12.28 -6.63 8.50
N MET A 488 12.43 -5.59 9.32
CA MET A 488 13.37 -4.51 9.03
C MET A 488 14.81 -5.02 8.98
N ALA A 489 15.26 -5.73 10.01
CA ALA A 489 16.62 -6.27 10.07
C ALA A 489 16.91 -7.18 8.86
N LEU A 490 15.95 -8.05 8.51
CA LEU A 490 16.07 -8.96 7.38
C LEU A 490 16.11 -8.21 6.04
N ARG A 491 15.33 -7.15 5.86
CA ARG A 491 15.39 -6.30 4.67
C ARG A 491 16.72 -5.58 4.54
N LEU A 492 17.25 -5.04 5.64
CA LEU A 492 18.55 -4.38 5.63
C LEU A 492 19.68 -5.37 5.30
N ALA A 493 19.65 -6.57 5.88
CA ALA A 493 20.58 -7.64 5.53
C ALA A 493 20.45 -8.05 4.05
N PHE A 494 19.23 -8.12 3.54
CA PHE A 494 18.94 -8.44 2.15
C PHE A 494 19.48 -7.38 1.18
N PHE A 495 19.17 -6.10 1.42
CA PHE A 495 19.64 -4.99 0.59
C PHE A 495 21.15 -4.79 0.66
N ALA A 496 21.81 -5.17 1.77
CA ALA A 496 23.27 -5.16 1.86
C ALA A 496 23.94 -6.39 1.21
N GLY A 497 23.17 -7.34 0.65
CA GLY A 497 23.70 -8.58 0.09
C GLY A 497 24.27 -9.57 1.13
N CYS A 498 24.00 -9.33 2.42
CA CYS A 498 24.28 -10.27 3.52
C CYS A 498 23.28 -11.46 3.51
N ALA A 499 22.07 -11.21 3.01
CA ALA A 499 21.06 -12.22 2.78
C ALA A 499 20.64 -12.28 1.31
N TRP A 500 20.26 -13.46 0.83
CA TRP A 500 19.82 -13.67 -0.55
C TRP A 500 18.68 -14.70 -0.63
N SER A 501 17.95 -14.70 -1.74
CA SER A 501 16.94 -15.73 -2.02
C SER A 501 17.62 -16.96 -2.60
N GLY A 502 17.24 -18.17 -2.18
CA GLY A 502 17.76 -19.40 -2.79
C GLY A 502 17.45 -19.52 -4.29
N ASP A 503 18.05 -20.49 -4.97
CA ASP A 503 17.99 -20.63 -6.44
C ASP A 503 16.56 -20.74 -7.01
N ASN A 504 15.62 -21.26 -6.22
CA ASN A 504 14.20 -21.35 -6.56
C ASN A 504 13.41 -20.08 -6.18
N TYR A 505 14.08 -18.96 -5.93
CA TYR A 505 13.52 -17.72 -5.41
C TYR A 505 12.69 -17.93 -4.11
N SER A 506 13.03 -18.98 -3.36
CA SER A 506 12.32 -19.35 -2.13
C SER A 506 13.28 -19.60 -0.98
N GLY A 507 12.93 -19.03 0.17
CA GLY A 507 13.73 -19.11 1.38
C GLY A 507 14.93 -18.16 1.38
N LEU A 508 15.07 -17.42 2.48
CA LEU A 508 16.15 -16.49 2.72
C LEU A 508 17.34 -17.27 3.27
N GLN A 509 18.46 -17.16 2.58
CA GLN A 509 19.76 -17.60 3.06
C GLN A 509 20.48 -16.39 3.66
N ILE A 510 21.17 -16.58 4.77
CA ILE A 510 21.93 -15.54 5.46
C ILE A 510 23.36 -16.03 5.63
N ASP A 511 24.32 -15.19 5.28
CA ASP A 511 25.75 -15.49 5.45
C ASP A 511 26.19 -15.29 6.91
N ARG A 512 25.75 -16.18 7.81
CA ARG A 512 25.85 -16.02 9.28
C ARG A 512 27.27 -15.83 9.84
N GLY A 513 28.31 -16.09 9.05
CA GLY A 513 29.71 -15.88 9.44
C GLY A 513 30.53 -15.08 8.43
N GLY A 514 29.91 -14.60 7.35
CA GLY A 514 30.62 -13.88 6.31
C GLY A 514 30.84 -12.42 6.65
N GLU A 515 31.90 -11.85 6.07
CA GLU A 515 32.24 -10.42 6.18
C GLU A 515 31.09 -9.51 5.74
N ALA A 516 30.29 -9.96 4.75
CA ALA A 516 29.13 -9.24 4.25
C ALA A 516 28.07 -8.92 5.31
N CYS A 517 28.02 -9.70 6.41
CA CYS A 517 27.05 -9.52 7.48
C CYS A 517 27.60 -8.74 8.70
N GLN A 518 28.83 -8.21 8.62
CA GLN A 518 29.33 -7.31 9.65
C GLN A 518 28.57 -5.98 9.62
N ALA A 519 28.27 -5.42 10.79
CA ALA A 519 27.44 -4.22 10.91
C ALA A 519 27.99 -3.03 10.09
N GLN A 520 29.31 -2.81 10.13
CA GLN A 520 29.94 -1.75 9.35
C GLN A 520 29.79 -1.95 7.84
N VAL A 521 30.02 -3.18 7.36
CA VAL A 521 29.86 -3.52 5.93
C VAL A 521 28.42 -3.34 5.46
N ILE A 522 27.44 -3.71 6.30
CA ILE A 522 26.02 -3.46 6.02
C ILE A 522 25.75 -1.96 5.86
N LEU A 523 26.26 -1.13 6.78
CA LEU A 523 26.11 0.32 6.70
C LEU A 523 26.73 0.90 5.43
N ASP A 524 27.96 0.51 5.11
CA ASP A 524 28.70 1.02 3.96
C ASP A 524 28.00 0.64 2.65
N ARG A 525 27.50 -0.60 2.55
CA ARG A 525 26.74 -1.07 1.38
C ARG A 525 25.39 -0.39 1.25
N LEU A 526 24.66 -0.19 2.34
CA LEU A 526 23.41 0.58 2.31
C LEU A 526 23.65 2.05 1.97
N ALA A 527 24.83 2.60 2.31
CA ALA A 527 25.20 3.97 1.97
C ALA A 527 25.43 4.15 0.47
N VAL A 528 25.69 3.08 -0.28
CA VAL A 528 25.67 3.14 -1.76
C VAL A 528 24.25 3.38 -2.26
N LEU A 529 23.25 2.70 -1.67
CA LEU A 529 21.89 2.62 -2.19
C LEU A 529 20.94 3.72 -1.67
N GLY A 530 21.25 4.32 -0.52
CA GLY A 530 20.35 5.27 0.15
C GLY A 530 21.04 6.14 1.20
N MET A 531 20.35 6.46 2.29
CA MET A 531 20.78 7.32 3.39
C MET A 531 20.69 6.57 4.74
N PRO A 532 21.51 5.52 4.97
CA PRO A 532 21.32 4.59 6.10
C PRO A 532 21.48 5.24 7.47
N MET A 533 22.37 6.22 7.64
CA MET A 533 22.56 6.87 8.95
C MET A 533 21.32 7.64 9.39
N PHE A 534 20.71 8.40 8.48
CA PHE A 534 19.43 9.04 8.72
C PHE A 534 18.34 7.99 8.96
N GLY A 535 18.27 6.97 8.09
CA GLY A 535 17.28 5.92 8.17
C GLY A 535 17.28 5.16 9.49
N LEU A 536 18.45 4.72 9.95
CA LEU A 536 18.62 4.00 11.22
C LEU A 536 18.31 4.87 12.42
N SER A 537 18.72 6.14 12.40
CA SER A 537 18.38 7.08 13.48
C SER A 537 16.86 7.23 13.62
N CYS A 538 16.15 7.38 12.50
CA CYS A 538 14.69 7.42 12.48
C CYS A 538 14.08 6.11 12.98
N LEU A 539 14.58 4.95 12.54
CA LEU A 539 14.05 3.66 13.00
C LEU A 539 14.24 3.40 14.49
N VAL A 540 15.44 3.67 15.02
CA VAL A 540 15.74 3.50 16.45
C VAL A 540 14.80 4.39 17.26
N ALA A 541 14.67 5.66 16.89
CA ALA A 541 13.73 6.57 17.54
C ALA A 541 12.27 6.08 17.41
N ALA A 542 11.86 5.57 16.25
CA ALA A 542 10.53 5.01 16.03
C ALA A 542 10.23 3.82 16.95
N PHE A 543 11.16 2.86 17.05
CA PHE A 543 10.99 1.70 17.94
C PHE A 543 10.96 2.10 19.41
N LEU A 544 11.81 3.03 19.85
CA LEU A 544 11.78 3.55 21.23
C LEU A 544 10.42 4.18 21.54
N LEU A 545 9.92 5.06 20.67
CA LEU A 545 8.62 5.72 20.87
C LEU A 545 7.46 4.71 20.86
N LEU A 546 7.50 3.72 19.96
CA LEU A 546 6.51 2.64 19.89
C LEU A 546 6.51 1.79 21.16
N ILE A 547 7.67 1.39 21.68
CA ILE A 547 7.79 0.64 22.93
C ILE A 547 7.24 1.47 24.11
N ILE A 548 7.62 2.75 24.22
CA ILE A 548 7.12 3.64 25.26
C ILE A 548 5.59 3.78 25.19
N ALA A 549 5.04 3.96 23.98
CA ALA A 549 3.59 4.05 23.77
C ALA A 549 2.87 2.76 24.17
N THR A 550 3.40 1.60 23.77
CA THR A 550 2.85 0.28 24.13
C THR A 550 2.88 0.04 25.63
N VAL A 551 3.99 0.31 26.31
CA VAL A 551 4.08 0.16 27.77
C VAL A 551 3.09 1.09 28.48
N LYS A 552 2.95 2.34 28.03
CA LYS A 552 1.97 3.29 28.59
C LYS A 552 0.53 2.83 28.38
N ALA A 553 0.21 2.33 27.18
CA ALA A 553 -1.11 1.78 26.86
C ALA A 553 -1.43 0.57 27.75
N MET A 554 -0.53 -0.41 27.82
CA MET A 554 -0.71 -1.64 28.60
C MET A 554 -0.86 -1.38 30.10
N ARG A 555 -0.02 -0.50 30.69
CA ARG A 555 -0.13 -0.14 32.13
C ARG A 555 -1.47 0.51 32.47
N LYS A 556 -2.00 1.35 31.59
CA LYS A 556 -3.29 1.99 31.84
C LYS A 556 -4.47 1.02 31.67
N MET A 557 -4.33 0.02 30.82
CA MET A 557 -5.35 -1.01 30.65
C MET A 557 -5.41 -2.01 31.82
N SER A 558 -4.31 -2.24 32.55
CA SER A 558 -4.27 -3.22 33.65
C SER A 558 -4.95 -2.73 34.94
N TRP A 559 -4.86 -1.44 35.27
CA TRP A 559 -5.30 -0.92 36.58
C TRP A 559 -6.81 -0.65 36.74
N GLU A 560 -7.60 -0.64 35.66
CA GLU A 560 -8.98 -0.10 35.71
C GLU A 560 -10.12 -1.13 35.55
N TYR A 561 -9.83 -2.43 35.43
CA TYR A 561 -10.88 -3.49 35.42
C TYR A 561 -10.75 -4.51 36.58
N ASP A 562 -9.76 -4.34 37.45
CA ASP A 562 -9.66 -5.15 38.67
C ASP A 562 -10.38 -4.46 39.86
N MET A 563 -11.06 -3.35 39.58
CA MET A 563 -12.08 -2.68 40.41
C MET A 563 -13.39 -2.66 39.63
#